data_AF-A0A914LTV7-F1
#
_entry.id   AF-A0A914LTV7-F1
#
_cell.length_a   1.000
_cell.length_b   1.000
_cell.length_c   1.000
_cell.angle_alpha   90.00
_cell.angle_beta   90.00
_cell.angle_gamma   90.00
#
_symmetry.space_group_name_H-M   'P 1'
#
loop_
_entity.id
_entity.type
_entity.pdbx_description
1 polymer ?
#
loop_
_entity_poly.entity_id
_entity_poly.type
_entity_poly.pdbx_seq_one_letter_code
_entity_poly.pdbx_strand_id
1 'polypeptide(L)'
;MCWENNNEQQPEAFNDDFSASCSKIAKQRRFLINPILNNSLTTTPQLIPAKILSIKNKKFITKIVAILPKLDKKFQHLKRVWNNQILICINEEEGEDEEKSLLTTIKQLLEEEEIKISQQFVPRNAPLTQIQCELAKKYWPISFHKNSILEAKLNEQYFSTKEIEIYSNLFFKVELTKGVLFYDPKNNKIVCSSTTNPKHPLKHAVIQCIDILAKIQEQEKISKDGQYLATGFDAILFKEPCTMCAMALVHCRVKRIFFGEENKKNGALITKWRLQESKSLNHHFEVFQIKEKIF
;
A
#
# COMPACT_ATOMS: atom_id res chain seq x y z
N MET A 1 -9.49 -22.66 54.63
CA MET A 1 -9.97 -23.85 53.90
C MET A 1 -10.56 -23.34 52.59
N CYS A 2 -10.02 -23.57 51.40
CA CYS A 2 -8.89 -24.37 50.95
C CYS A 2 -8.17 -23.61 49.84
N TRP A 3 -6.86 -23.55 49.96
CA TRP A 3 -5.96 -23.37 48.83
C TRP A 3 -6.03 -24.67 48.01
N GLU A 4 -6.32 -24.58 46.72
CA GLU A 4 -5.94 -25.64 45.79
C GLU A 4 -5.06 -25.03 44.69
N ASN A 5 -3.78 -25.33 44.86
CA ASN A 5 -2.69 -25.11 43.92
C ASN A 5 -3.02 -25.78 42.58
N ASN A 6 -3.28 -24.98 41.54
CA ASN A 6 -3.07 -25.42 40.18
C ASN A 6 -1.78 -24.78 39.69
N ASN A 7 -0.75 -25.63 39.53
CA ASN A 7 0.55 -25.31 38.95
C ASN A 7 0.37 -24.51 37.65
N GLU A 8 0.55 -23.19 37.72
CA GLU A 8 0.86 -22.38 36.56
C GLU A 8 2.26 -22.78 36.08
N GLN A 9 2.30 -23.61 35.04
CA GLN A 9 3.50 -23.82 34.25
C GLN A 9 3.98 -22.45 33.76
N GLN A 10 5.14 -22.03 34.27
CA GLN A 10 5.87 -20.87 33.78
C GLN A 10 6.04 -21.00 32.26
N PRO A 11 5.98 -19.89 31.49
CA PRO A 11 6.37 -19.93 30.09
C PRO A 11 7.84 -20.36 30.02
N GLU A 12 8.10 -21.51 29.41
CA GLU A 12 9.46 -21.98 29.16
C GLU A 12 10.24 -20.87 28.45
N ALA A 13 11.25 -20.36 29.13
CA ALA A 13 12.21 -19.44 28.55
C ALA A 13 12.82 -20.10 27.31
N PHE A 14 12.85 -19.34 26.21
CA PHE A 14 13.38 -19.79 24.93
C PHE A 14 14.86 -20.18 25.11
N ASN A 15 15.18 -21.46 24.94
CA ASN A 15 16.57 -21.93 24.96
C ASN A 15 17.34 -21.35 23.76
N ASP A 16 18.30 -20.47 24.04
CA ASP A 16 19.19 -19.84 23.06
C ASP A 16 20.15 -20.81 22.35
N ASP A 17 20.20 -22.07 22.80
CA ASP A 17 21.12 -23.10 22.29
C ASP A 17 20.80 -23.58 20.86
N PHE A 18 19.61 -23.29 20.31
CA PHE A 18 19.27 -23.59 18.91
C PHE A 18 19.71 -22.50 17.91
N SER A 19 20.26 -21.38 18.39
CA SER A 19 20.54 -20.21 17.55
C SER A 19 21.68 -20.40 16.54
N ALA A 20 22.71 -21.20 16.87
CA ALA A 20 23.92 -21.32 16.05
C ALA A 20 23.78 -22.27 14.84
N SER A 21 22.95 -23.31 14.94
CA SER A 21 22.71 -24.26 13.84
C SER A 21 21.74 -23.67 12.80
N CYS A 22 20.68 -23.02 13.27
CA CYS A 22 19.69 -22.32 12.44
C CYS A 22 20.30 -21.22 11.58
N SER A 23 21.26 -20.47 12.14
CA SER A 23 21.93 -19.37 11.44
C SER A 23 22.89 -19.84 10.33
N LYS A 24 23.40 -21.08 10.37
CA LYS A 24 24.18 -21.65 9.25
C LYS A 24 23.31 -22.07 8.07
N ILE A 25 22.14 -22.66 8.33
CA ILE A 25 21.18 -23.08 7.29
C ILE A 25 20.50 -21.86 6.66
N ALA A 26 20.12 -20.86 7.47
CA ALA A 26 19.56 -19.61 6.98
C ALA A 26 20.54 -18.85 6.07
N LYS A 27 21.86 -18.94 6.29
CA LYS A 27 22.87 -18.33 5.41
C LYS A 27 22.93 -18.94 4.00
N GLN A 28 22.47 -20.18 3.83
CA GLN A 28 22.45 -20.84 2.52
C GLN A 28 21.16 -20.55 1.74
N ARG A 29 20.04 -20.30 2.43
CA ARG A 29 18.74 -19.99 1.83
C ARG A 29 18.63 -18.49 1.59
N ARG A 30 18.51 -18.07 0.34
CA ARG A 30 18.33 -16.65 -0.01
C ARG A 30 16.85 -16.34 -0.08
N PHE A 31 16.39 -15.39 0.73
CA PHE A 31 15.01 -14.89 0.66
C PHE A 31 14.94 -13.57 -0.11
N LEU A 32 13.81 -13.37 -0.79
CA LEU A 32 13.40 -12.13 -1.43
C LEU A 32 12.22 -11.55 -0.65
N ILE A 33 12.30 -10.26 -0.35
CA ILE A 33 11.25 -9.53 0.36
C ILE A 33 10.53 -8.64 -0.65
N ASN A 34 9.34 -9.05 -1.06
CA ASN A 34 8.58 -8.37 -2.09
C ASN A 34 7.48 -7.50 -1.45
N PRO A 35 7.42 -6.19 -1.72
CA PRO A 35 6.35 -5.35 -1.22
C PRO A 35 5.03 -5.72 -1.91
N ILE A 36 3.97 -5.86 -1.11
CA ILE A 36 2.59 -5.96 -1.62
C ILE A 36 2.08 -4.54 -1.81
N LEU A 37 2.21 -4.06 -3.04
CA LEU A 37 1.81 -2.71 -3.43
C LEU A 37 0.30 -2.57 -3.51
N ASN A 38 -0.20 -1.37 -3.19
CA ASN A 38 -1.61 -1.07 -3.36
C ASN A 38 -1.99 -1.13 -4.84
N ASN A 39 -3.10 -1.78 -5.20
CA ASN A 39 -3.57 -1.88 -6.57
C ASN A 39 -3.65 -0.51 -7.26
N SER A 40 -4.04 0.54 -6.54
CA SER A 40 -4.09 1.91 -7.07
C SER A 40 -2.75 2.43 -7.62
N LEU A 41 -1.61 1.89 -7.17
CA LEU A 41 -0.26 2.26 -7.64
C LEU A 41 0.17 1.52 -8.90
N THR A 42 -0.44 0.36 -9.18
CA THR A 42 -0.12 -0.51 -10.31
C THR A 42 -1.22 -0.54 -11.37
N THR A 43 -2.36 0.12 -11.11
CA THR A 43 -3.48 0.18 -12.07
C THR A 43 -3.08 0.99 -13.30
N THR A 44 -3.50 0.52 -14.48
CA THR A 44 -3.42 1.29 -15.72
C THR A 44 -4.31 2.53 -15.64
N PRO A 45 -3.96 3.63 -16.35
CA PRO A 45 -4.78 4.84 -16.32
C PRO A 45 -6.17 4.54 -16.88
N GLN A 46 -7.20 4.74 -16.06
CA GLN A 46 -8.58 4.73 -16.52
C GLN A 46 -8.81 5.91 -17.46
N LEU A 47 -9.50 5.68 -18.56
CA LEU A 47 -9.68 6.68 -19.61
C LEU A 47 -11.13 7.19 -19.64
N ILE A 48 -11.29 8.45 -20.03
CA ILE A 48 -12.57 9.12 -20.19
C ILE A 48 -12.59 9.93 -21.49
N PRO A 49 -13.71 9.98 -22.25
CA PRO A 49 -13.80 10.82 -23.43
C PRO A 49 -13.77 12.31 -23.05
N ALA A 50 -13.02 13.09 -23.83
CA ALA A 50 -12.96 14.53 -23.74
C ALA A 50 -12.96 15.16 -25.13
N LYS A 51 -13.52 16.37 -25.26
CA LYS A 51 -13.48 17.12 -26.52
C LYS A 51 -12.28 18.02 -26.57
N ILE A 52 -11.57 17.93 -27.69
CA ILE A 52 -10.32 18.64 -27.93
C ILE A 52 -10.46 19.49 -29.18
N LEU A 53 -10.15 20.77 -29.01
CA LEU A 53 -10.11 21.77 -30.06
C LEU A 53 -8.71 21.80 -30.68
N SER A 54 -8.59 21.55 -31.98
CA SER A 54 -7.34 21.75 -32.71
C SER A 54 -7.38 23.09 -33.44
N ILE A 55 -6.33 23.91 -33.26
CA ILE A 55 -6.24 25.25 -33.84
C ILE A 55 -4.96 25.35 -34.67
N LYS A 56 -5.00 26.02 -35.83
CA LYS A 56 -3.79 26.26 -36.64
C LYS A 56 -3.01 27.48 -36.11
N ASN A 57 -3.72 28.56 -35.77
CA ASN A 57 -3.13 29.82 -35.33
C ASN A 57 -3.01 29.95 -33.81
N LYS A 58 -1.77 29.99 -33.32
CA LYS A 58 -1.46 30.04 -31.87
C LYS A 58 -1.94 31.32 -31.17
N LYS A 59 -2.22 32.41 -31.91
CA LYS A 59 -2.65 33.70 -31.33
C LYS A 59 -3.98 33.61 -30.56
N PHE A 60 -4.84 32.66 -30.91
CA PHE A 60 -6.16 32.50 -30.29
C PHE A 60 -6.15 31.65 -29.02
N ILE A 61 -5.06 30.91 -28.74
CA ILE A 61 -4.98 30.00 -27.59
C ILE A 61 -5.27 30.74 -26.28
N THR A 62 -4.61 31.87 -26.04
CA THR A 62 -4.77 32.63 -24.79
C THR A 62 -6.19 33.17 -24.63
N LYS A 63 -6.80 33.64 -25.72
CA LYS A 63 -8.18 34.14 -25.72
C LYS A 63 -9.19 33.03 -25.37
N ILE A 64 -9.01 31.85 -25.97
CA ILE A 64 -9.90 30.71 -25.74
C ILE A 64 -9.76 30.18 -24.32
N VAL A 65 -8.54 29.99 -23.83
CA VAL A 65 -8.29 29.50 -22.46
C VAL A 65 -8.88 30.44 -21.42
N ALA A 66 -8.93 31.75 -21.66
CA ALA A 66 -9.51 32.73 -20.75
C ALA A 66 -11.04 32.60 -20.59
N ILE A 67 -11.73 32.06 -21.59
CA ILE A 67 -13.20 31.94 -21.61
C ILE A 67 -13.65 30.57 -21.12
N LEU A 68 -12.79 29.57 -21.28
CA LEU A 68 -13.05 28.22 -20.84
C LEU A 68 -13.20 28.14 -19.31
N PRO A 69 -14.15 27.33 -18.79
CA PRO A 69 -14.31 27.15 -17.36
C PRO A 69 -13.06 26.53 -16.73
N LYS A 70 -12.86 26.74 -15.43
CA LYS A 70 -11.80 26.04 -14.70
C LYS A 70 -12.13 24.55 -14.65
N LEU A 71 -11.10 23.72 -14.86
CA LEU A 71 -11.24 22.27 -14.70
C LEU A 71 -11.55 21.95 -13.23
N ASP A 72 -12.45 20.98 -13.03
CA ASP A 72 -12.72 20.38 -11.73
C ASP A 72 -11.41 19.88 -11.09
N LYS A 73 -11.31 19.94 -9.76
CA LYS A 73 -10.13 19.55 -8.97
C LYS A 73 -9.60 18.17 -9.37
N LYS A 74 -10.50 17.25 -9.71
CA LYS A 74 -10.16 15.88 -10.13
C LYS A 74 -9.39 15.79 -11.46
N PHE A 75 -9.44 16.83 -12.30
CA PHE A 75 -8.81 16.87 -13.64
C PHE A 75 -7.68 17.89 -13.77
N GLN A 76 -7.25 18.51 -12.68
CA GLN A 76 -6.17 19.53 -12.71
C GLN A 76 -4.80 18.96 -13.08
N HIS A 77 -4.64 17.63 -13.03
CA HIS A 77 -3.45 16.96 -13.55
C HIS A 77 -3.35 17.00 -15.07
N LEU A 78 -4.44 17.23 -15.80
CA LEU A 78 -4.42 17.31 -17.26
C LEU A 78 -3.97 18.70 -17.71
N LYS A 79 -3.03 18.78 -18.66
CA LYS A 79 -2.67 20.06 -19.26
C LYS A 79 -3.81 20.57 -20.14
N ARG A 80 -4.22 21.83 -19.96
CA ARG A 80 -5.30 22.46 -20.75
C ARG A 80 -4.93 22.63 -22.22
N VAL A 81 -3.65 22.89 -22.51
CA VAL A 81 -3.14 23.15 -23.86
C VAL A 81 -1.90 22.31 -24.14
N TRP A 82 -1.83 21.73 -25.33
CA TRP A 82 -0.67 21.01 -25.82
C TRP A 82 -0.69 20.85 -27.34
N ASN A 83 0.44 21.09 -28.02
CA ASN A 83 0.58 20.92 -29.47
C ASN A 83 -0.57 21.56 -30.30
N ASN A 84 -0.94 22.80 -29.97
CA ASN A 84 -2.07 23.54 -30.57
C ASN A 84 -3.45 22.88 -30.39
N GLN A 85 -3.55 21.91 -29.50
CA GLN A 85 -4.78 21.30 -29.05
C GLN A 85 -5.16 21.86 -27.69
N ILE A 86 -6.45 22.16 -27.50
CA ILE A 86 -7.02 22.68 -26.26
C ILE A 86 -8.08 21.71 -25.77
N LEU A 87 -7.94 21.27 -24.53
CA LEU A 87 -8.94 20.47 -23.84
C LEU A 87 -10.12 21.37 -23.48
N ILE A 88 -11.32 21.12 -24.01
CA ILE A 88 -12.52 21.96 -23.81
C ILE A 88 -13.29 21.47 -22.58
N CYS A 89 -13.84 20.27 -22.70
CA CYS A 89 -14.72 19.63 -21.72
C CYS A 89 -14.33 18.16 -21.54
N ILE A 90 -14.67 17.61 -20.39
CA ILE A 90 -14.47 16.21 -20.04
C ILE A 90 -15.83 15.66 -19.68
N ASN A 91 -16.34 14.71 -20.47
CA ASN A 91 -17.71 14.27 -20.34
C ASN A 91 -17.83 13.22 -19.25
N GLU A 92 -18.21 13.63 -18.03
CA GLU A 92 -18.76 12.72 -17.02
C GLU A 92 -20.30 12.73 -17.05
N GLU A 93 -20.92 13.93 -17.11
CA GLU A 93 -22.38 14.16 -17.01
C GLU A 93 -22.72 15.67 -17.25
N GLU A 94 -22.02 16.37 -18.16
CA GLU A 94 -22.30 17.80 -18.42
C GLU A 94 -23.53 17.96 -19.33
N GLY A 95 -24.46 18.85 -18.95
CA GLY A 95 -25.68 19.13 -19.71
C GLY A 95 -25.38 19.68 -21.10
N GLU A 96 -26.02 19.12 -22.12
CA GLU A 96 -25.76 19.44 -23.53
C GLU A 96 -25.85 20.95 -23.86
N ASP A 97 -26.59 21.72 -23.06
CA ASP A 97 -26.90 23.12 -23.32
C ASP A 97 -25.74 24.08 -22.99
N GLU A 98 -25.02 23.85 -21.88
CA GLU A 98 -23.84 24.66 -21.53
C GLU A 98 -22.70 24.44 -22.54
N GLU A 99 -22.55 23.19 -22.99
CA GLU A 99 -21.57 22.82 -23.98
C GLU A 99 -21.84 23.48 -25.35
N LYS A 100 -23.09 23.44 -25.84
CA LYS A 100 -23.49 24.09 -27.10
C LYS A 100 -23.24 25.60 -27.05
N SER A 101 -23.51 26.24 -25.91
CA SER A 101 -23.27 27.67 -25.71
C SER A 101 -21.79 28.03 -25.77
N LEU A 102 -20.93 27.26 -25.08
CA LEU A 102 -19.47 27.45 -25.11
C LEU A 102 -18.90 27.26 -26.52
N LEU A 103 -19.33 26.21 -27.24
CA LEU A 103 -18.88 25.96 -28.61
C LEU A 103 -19.30 27.09 -29.57
N THR A 104 -20.47 27.68 -29.38
CA THR A 104 -20.95 28.82 -30.18
C THR A 104 -20.10 30.06 -29.92
N THR A 105 -19.80 30.34 -28.65
CA THR A 105 -18.92 31.45 -28.24
C THR A 105 -17.53 31.31 -28.85
N ILE A 106 -16.95 30.10 -28.79
CA ILE A 106 -15.63 29.81 -29.37
C ILE A 106 -15.64 30.02 -30.90
N LYS A 107 -16.69 29.60 -31.60
CA LYS A 107 -16.82 29.81 -33.05
C LYS A 107 -16.89 31.30 -33.42
N GLN A 108 -17.62 32.10 -32.65
CA GLN A 108 -17.71 33.55 -32.88
C GLN A 108 -16.35 34.25 -32.74
N LEU A 109 -15.53 33.85 -31.77
CA LEU A 109 -14.19 34.41 -31.52
C LEU A 109 -13.15 34.09 -32.60
N LEU A 110 -13.40 33.06 -33.40
CA LEU A 110 -12.43 32.53 -34.35
C LEU A 110 -12.67 33.02 -35.78
N GLU A 111 -13.67 33.88 -36.02
CA GLU A 111 -13.86 34.68 -37.23
C GLU A 111 -13.49 33.95 -38.54
N GLU A 112 -14.07 32.75 -38.75
CA GLU A 112 -13.88 31.87 -39.94
C GLU A 112 -12.64 30.96 -39.99
N GLU A 113 -11.84 30.83 -38.92
CA GLU A 113 -10.81 29.77 -38.90
C GLU A 113 -11.41 28.35 -38.91
N GLU A 114 -10.76 27.46 -39.67
CA GLU A 114 -11.15 26.06 -39.77
C GLU A 114 -10.90 25.33 -38.43
N ILE A 115 -11.98 25.16 -37.67
CA ILE A 115 -11.97 24.51 -36.36
C ILE A 115 -12.17 23.00 -36.52
N LYS A 116 -11.23 22.22 -35.99
CA LYS A 116 -11.40 20.77 -35.87
C LYS A 116 -11.59 20.38 -34.40
N ILE A 117 -12.82 20.01 -34.04
CA ILE A 117 -13.12 19.40 -32.74
C ILE A 117 -13.07 17.88 -32.91
N SER A 118 -12.29 17.21 -32.07
CA SER A 118 -12.25 15.75 -32.02
C SER A 118 -12.52 15.27 -30.61
N GLN A 119 -13.09 14.08 -30.50
CA GLN A 119 -13.20 13.37 -29.24
C GLN A 119 -11.98 12.47 -29.09
N GLN A 120 -11.29 12.57 -27.96
CA GLN A 120 -10.19 11.66 -27.62
C GLN A 120 -10.30 11.21 -26.16
N PHE A 121 -9.60 10.13 -25.84
CA PHE A 121 -9.58 9.58 -24.49
C PHE A 121 -8.44 10.20 -23.69
N VAL A 122 -8.75 10.70 -22.49
CA VAL A 122 -7.77 11.29 -21.56
C VAL A 122 -7.77 10.52 -20.23
N PRO A 123 -6.66 10.54 -19.46
CA PRO A 123 -6.60 9.90 -18.15
C PRO A 123 -7.59 10.52 -17.14
N ARG A 124 -8.53 9.71 -16.65
CA ARG A 124 -9.55 10.10 -15.67
C ARG A 124 -8.95 10.53 -14.34
N ASN A 125 -7.97 9.77 -13.84
CA ASN A 125 -7.36 10.00 -12.54
C ASN A 125 -5.91 10.49 -12.70
N ALA A 126 -5.46 11.32 -11.76
CA ALA A 126 -4.05 11.71 -11.69
C ALA A 126 -3.17 10.48 -11.41
N PRO A 127 -2.03 10.33 -12.12
CA PRO A 127 -1.09 9.24 -11.84
C PRO A 127 -0.47 9.41 -10.44
N LEU A 128 -0.24 8.30 -9.75
CA LEU A 128 0.43 8.27 -8.45
C LEU A 128 1.92 7.97 -8.59
N THR A 129 2.29 7.24 -9.64
CA THR A 129 3.66 6.78 -9.91
C THR A 129 4.21 7.31 -11.22
N GLN A 130 5.54 7.32 -11.37
CA GLN A 130 6.23 7.69 -12.59
C GLN A 130 5.83 6.78 -13.76
N ILE A 131 5.73 5.48 -13.51
CA ILE A 131 5.28 4.49 -14.51
C ILE A 131 3.85 4.82 -14.96
N GLN A 132 2.93 5.07 -14.03
CA GLN A 132 1.57 5.48 -14.37
C GLN A 132 1.54 6.79 -15.15
N CYS A 133 2.39 7.75 -14.77
CA CYS A 133 2.52 9.02 -15.47
C CYS A 133 2.98 8.83 -16.92
N GLU A 134 3.98 7.97 -17.16
CA GLU A 134 4.47 7.65 -18.49
C GLU A 134 3.41 6.95 -19.34
N LEU A 135 2.65 6.02 -18.75
CA LEU A 135 1.52 5.39 -19.43
C LEU A 135 0.41 6.40 -19.76
N ALA A 136 0.06 7.27 -18.82
CA ALA A 136 -0.98 8.29 -18.99
C ALA A 136 -0.61 9.34 -20.05
N LYS A 137 0.68 9.73 -20.12
CA LYS A 137 1.21 10.67 -21.13
C LYS A 137 1.06 10.18 -22.56
N LYS A 138 0.85 8.87 -22.79
CA LYS A 138 0.54 8.32 -24.13
C LYS A 138 -0.82 8.78 -24.66
N TYR A 139 -1.74 9.15 -23.76
CA TYR A 139 -3.09 9.56 -24.10
C TYR A 139 -3.24 11.09 -24.08
N TRP A 140 -2.76 11.73 -23.01
CA TRP A 140 -2.78 13.19 -22.90
C TRP A 140 -1.64 13.69 -22.02
N PRO A 141 -1.03 14.85 -22.31
CA PRO A 141 -0.05 15.49 -21.45
C PRO A 141 -0.61 15.82 -20.05
N ILE A 142 0.17 15.47 -19.04
CA ILE A 142 -0.19 15.68 -17.64
C ILE A 142 0.90 16.43 -16.88
N SER A 143 0.49 17.19 -15.86
CA SER A 143 1.36 17.65 -14.78
C SER A 143 1.47 16.53 -13.74
N PHE A 144 2.70 16.15 -13.42
CA PHE A 144 2.98 15.14 -12.40
C PHE A 144 4.14 15.64 -11.53
N HIS A 145 3.91 15.63 -10.22
CA HIS A 145 4.94 15.92 -9.23
C HIS A 145 5.36 14.60 -8.59
N LYS A 146 6.59 14.20 -8.86
CA LYS A 146 7.16 12.94 -8.35
C LYS A 146 7.15 12.94 -6.82
N ASN A 147 6.51 11.94 -6.23
CA ASN A 147 6.67 11.66 -4.80
C ASN A 147 7.93 10.81 -4.60
N SER A 148 9.04 11.44 -4.19
CA SER A 148 10.33 10.77 -4.02
C SER A 148 10.29 9.59 -3.05
N ILE A 149 9.51 9.69 -1.97
CA ILE A 149 9.36 8.64 -0.95
C ILE A 149 8.62 7.43 -1.55
N LEU A 150 7.51 7.67 -2.25
CA LEU A 150 6.73 6.61 -2.87
C LEU A 150 7.52 5.91 -3.99
N GLU A 151 8.28 6.66 -4.76
CA GLU A 151 9.09 6.11 -5.85
C GLU A 151 10.29 5.31 -5.32
N ALA A 152 10.92 5.75 -4.22
CA ALA A 152 11.92 4.95 -3.53
C ALA A 152 11.34 3.62 -3.02
N LYS A 153 10.10 3.64 -2.52
CA LYS A 153 9.36 2.45 -2.11
C LYS A 153 9.06 1.48 -3.26
N LEU A 154 8.93 1.97 -4.50
CA LEU A 154 8.61 1.14 -5.67
C LEU A 154 9.84 0.50 -6.32
N ASN A 155 11.01 1.14 -6.25
CA ASN A 155 12.22 0.72 -6.98
C ASN A 155 13.02 -0.43 -6.31
N GLU A 156 12.36 -1.33 -5.57
CA GLU A 156 12.97 -2.51 -4.94
C GLU A 156 14.12 -2.24 -3.93
N GLN A 157 14.40 -0.98 -3.59
CA GLN A 157 15.41 -0.57 -2.60
C GLN A 157 14.83 -0.44 -1.19
N TYR A 158 13.82 -1.24 -0.85
CA TYR A 158 13.08 -1.10 0.40
C TYR A 158 13.91 -1.46 1.64
N PHE A 159 14.82 -2.42 1.47
CA PHE A 159 15.65 -2.94 2.53
C PHE A 159 17.11 -2.96 2.08
N SER A 160 17.98 -2.49 2.95
CA SER A 160 19.43 -2.70 2.81
C SER A 160 19.76 -4.19 2.86
N THR A 161 20.93 -4.57 2.36
CA THR A 161 21.40 -5.97 2.43
C THR A 161 21.42 -6.51 3.87
N LYS A 162 21.76 -5.66 4.85
CA LYS A 162 21.72 -5.99 6.27
C LYS A 162 20.30 -6.25 6.78
N GLU A 163 19.34 -5.41 6.39
CA GLU A 163 17.94 -5.62 6.76
C GLU A 163 17.38 -6.90 6.14
N ILE A 164 17.69 -7.18 4.87
CA ILE A 164 17.28 -8.43 4.21
C ILE A 164 17.79 -9.64 5.01
N GLU A 165 19.04 -9.61 5.47
CA GLU A 165 19.60 -10.68 6.31
C GLU A 165 18.85 -10.80 7.66
N ILE A 166 18.56 -9.68 8.33
CA ILE A 166 17.81 -9.66 9.58
C ILE A 166 16.42 -10.28 9.38
N TYR A 167 15.63 -9.79 8.41
CA TYR A 167 14.28 -10.28 8.17
C TYR A 167 14.26 -11.72 7.66
N SER A 168 15.28 -12.15 6.91
CA SER A 168 15.46 -13.55 6.51
C SER A 168 15.64 -14.46 7.72
N ASN A 169 16.50 -14.06 8.67
CA ASN A 169 16.72 -14.81 9.91
C ASN A 169 15.47 -14.83 10.80
N LEU A 170 14.74 -13.71 10.90
CA LEU A 170 13.46 -13.66 11.62
C LEU A 170 12.43 -14.57 10.96
N PHE A 171 12.35 -14.58 9.63
CA PHE A 171 11.42 -15.43 8.90
C PHE A 171 11.73 -16.91 9.09
N PHE A 172 13.00 -17.29 9.06
CA PHE A 172 13.43 -18.67 9.32
C PHE A 172 12.95 -19.17 10.70
N LYS A 173 12.98 -18.31 11.74
CA LYS A 173 12.46 -18.66 13.08
C LYS A 173 10.95 -18.94 13.08
N VAL A 174 10.16 -18.16 12.34
CA VAL A 174 8.71 -18.42 12.27
C VAL A 174 8.37 -19.60 11.36
N GLU A 175 9.20 -19.88 10.35
CA GLU A 175 9.04 -21.04 9.46
C GLU A 175 9.18 -22.36 10.25
N LEU A 176 10.21 -22.46 11.09
CA LEU A 176 10.44 -23.63 11.94
C LEU A 176 9.28 -23.91 12.89
N THR A 177 8.69 -22.85 13.46
CA THR A 177 7.62 -22.95 14.45
C THR A 177 6.22 -22.92 13.82
N LYS A 178 6.12 -22.62 12.53
CA LYS A 178 4.86 -22.28 11.83
C LYS A 178 4.06 -21.21 12.58
N GLY A 179 4.77 -20.24 13.16
CA GLY A 179 4.26 -19.28 14.14
C GLY A 179 4.25 -17.83 13.65
N VAL A 180 4.27 -16.93 14.63
CA VAL A 180 4.32 -15.48 14.48
C VAL A 180 5.30 -14.91 15.49
N LEU A 181 6.01 -13.85 15.14
CA LEU A 181 6.79 -13.05 16.06
C LEU A 181 6.58 -11.55 15.82
N PHE A 182 6.73 -10.76 16.86
CA PHE A 182 6.82 -9.30 16.78
C PHE A 182 8.26 -8.85 17.03
N TYR A 183 8.74 -7.98 16.16
CA TYR A 183 10.10 -7.47 16.14
C TYR A 183 10.11 -5.95 16.28
N ASP A 184 10.94 -5.44 17.17
CA ASP A 184 11.20 -4.02 17.31
C ASP A 184 12.44 -3.63 16.49
N PRO A 185 12.26 -2.95 15.33
CA PRO A 185 13.38 -2.54 14.50
C PRO A 185 14.23 -1.43 15.13
N LYS A 186 13.71 -0.67 16.10
CA LYS A 186 14.48 0.41 16.75
C LYS A 186 15.53 -0.17 17.70
N ASN A 187 15.14 -1.18 18.47
CA ASN A 187 16.01 -1.84 19.45
C ASN A 187 16.62 -3.14 18.93
N ASN A 188 16.35 -3.50 17.67
CA ASN A 188 16.79 -4.75 17.04
C ASN A 188 16.49 -6.00 17.90
N LYS A 189 15.27 -6.08 18.44
CA LYS A 189 14.89 -7.10 19.43
C LYS A 189 13.59 -7.81 19.03
N ILE A 190 13.55 -9.13 19.23
CA ILE A 190 12.27 -9.88 19.19
C ILE A 190 11.55 -9.63 20.51
N VAL A 191 10.35 -9.07 20.43
CA VAL A 191 9.56 -8.69 21.61
C VAL A 191 8.78 -9.88 22.14
N CYS A 192 8.09 -10.60 21.26
CA CYS A 192 7.35 -11.81 21.60
C CYS A 192 7.19 -12.71 20.37
N SER A 193 6.86 -13.99 20.62
CA SER A 193 6.53 -14.97 19.59
C SER A 193 5.45 -15.93 20.09
N SER A 194 4.74 -16.57 19.17
CA SER A 194 3.69 -17.55 19.50
C SER A 194 3.35 -18.45 18.30
N THR A 195 2.65 -19.54 18.59
CA THR A 195 2.12 -20.48 17.60
C THR A 195 0.61 -20.63 17.77
N THR A 196 -0.09 -21.24 16.81
CA THR A 196 -1.55 -21.42 16.88
C THR A 196 -1.90 -22.56 17.83
N ASN A 197 -2.90 -22.37 18.68
CA ASN A 197 -3.46 -23.46 19.47
C ASN A 197 -4.53 -24.21 18.65
N PRO A 198 -4.27 -25.46 18.22
CA PRO A 198 -5.19 -26.20 17.35
C PRO A 198 -6.50 -26.61 18.04
N LYS A 199 -6.54 -26.57 19.38
CA LYS A 199 -7.73 -26.96 20.16
C LYS A 199 -8.76 -25.84 20.30
N HIS A 200 -8.40 -24.59 19.95
CA HIS A 200 -9.27 -23.43 20.19
C HIS A 200 -9.46 -22.59 18.93
N PRO A 201 -10.70 -22.33 18.49
CA PRO A 201 -10.99 -21.74 17.17
C PRO A 201 -10.49 -20.30 17.01
N LEU A 202 -10.38 -19.52 18.10
CA LEU A 202 -9.94 -18.13 18.04
C LEU A 202 -8.47 -17.91 18.43
N LYS A 203 -7.78 -18.94 18.98
CA LYS A 203 -6.40 -18.79 19.48
C LYS A 203 -5.40 -19.03 18.34
N HIS A 204 -5.52 -18.20 17.31
CA HIS A 204 -4.51 -18.12 16.26
C HIS A 204 -3.21 -17.56 16.82
N ALA A 205 -2.08 -17.90 16.19
CA ALA A 205 -0.76 -17.40 16.58
C ALA A 205 -0.77 -15.87 16.77
N VAL A 206 -1.28 -15.10 15.80
CA VAL A 206 -1.34 -13.62 15.92
C VAL A 206 -2.05 -13.14 17.19
N ILE A 207 -3.21 -13.72 17.52
CA ILE A 207 -3.99 -13.32 18.70
C ILE A 207 -3.20 -13.61 19.98
N GLN A 208 -2.62 -14.81 20.07
CA GLN A 208 -1.81 -15.19 21.23
C GLN A 208 -0.55 -14.32 21.34
N CYS A 209 0.07 -13.93 20.22
CA CYS A 209 1.22 -13.02 20.20
C CYS A 209 0.87 -11.65 20.79
N ILE A 210 -0.32 -11.14 20.46
CA ILE A 210 -0.84 -9.87 20.99
C ILE A 210 -1.13 -10.00 22.49
N ASP A 211 -1.73 -11.10 22.93
CA ASP A 211 -1.98 -11.35 24.36
C ASP A 211 -0.67 -11.40 25.16
N ILE A 212 0.36 -12.06 24.62
CA ILE A 212 1.69 -12.10 25.24
C ILE A 212 2.30 -10.69 25.28
N LEU A 213 2.20 -9.92 24.20
CA LEU A 213 2.69 -8.54 24.17
C LEU A 213 2.03 -7.68 25.26
N ALA A 214 0.70 -7.76 25.39
CA ALA A 214 -0.05 -7.00 26.38
C ALA A 214 0.42 -7.33 27.80
N LYS A 215 0.64 -8.63 28.11
CA LYS A 215 1.15 -9.07 29.41
C LYS A 215 2.57 -8.56 29.70
N ILE A 216 3.45 -8.58 28.71
CA ILE A 216 4.82 -8.03 28.85
C ILE A 216 4.74 -6.55 29.20
N GLN A 217 3.93 -5.77 28.48
CA GLN A 217 3.80 -4.34 28.70
C GLN A 217 3.17 -3.98 30.05
N GLU A 218 2.21 -4.79 30.52
CA GLU A 218 1.62 -4.65 31.85
C GLU A 218 2.65 -4.89 32.97
N GLN A 219 3.49 -5.93 32.82
CA GLN A 219 4.56 -6.25 33.76
C GLN A 219 5.66 -5.18 33.80
N GLU A 220 6.00 -4.61 32.65
CA GLU A 220 7.00 -3.54 32.52
C GLU A 220 6.52 -2.19 33.09
N LYS A 221 5.27 -2.09 33.58
CA LYS A 221 4.65 -0.86 34.14
C LYS A 221 4.87 0.36 33.25
N ILE A 222 4.77 0.17 31.94
CA ILE A 222 4.92 1.23 30.95
C ILE A 222 3.91 2.34 31.30
N SER A 223 4.39 3.56 31.50
CA SER A 223 3.59 4.74 31.91
C SER A 223 2.42 4.99 30.96
N LYS A 224 1.41 5.78 31.37
CA LYS A 224 0.26 6.15 30.51
C LYS A 224 0.67 6.81 29.17
N ASP A 225 1.87 7.39 29.09
CA ASP A 225 2.47 7.96 27.88
C ASP A 225 3.37 6.98 27.09
N GLY A 226 3.41 5.71 27.49
CA GLY A 226 4.28 4.72 26.89
C GLY A 226 3.74 4.08 25.62
N GLN A 227 4.53 3.18 25.04
CA GLN A 227 4.30 2.63 23.71
C GLN A 227 3.00 1.81 23.66
N TYR A 228 2.04 2.25 22.85
CA TYR A 228 0.78 1.54 22.66
C TYR A 228 0.99 0.23 21.88
N LEU A 229 0.86 -0.91 22.55
CA LEU A 229 0.95 -2.25 21.96
C LEU A 229 2.11 -2.35 20.96
N ALA A 230 1.81 -2.72 19.71
CA ALA A 230 2.80 -2.99 18.68
C ALA A 230 3.08 -1.76 17.78
N THR A 231 2.80 -0.55 18.27
CA THR A 231 3.05 0.69 17.51
C THR A 231 4.51 0.77 17.10
N GLY A 232 4.81 0.78 15.80
CA GLY A 232 6.19 0.84 15.30
C GLY A 232 6.91 -0.50 15.20
N PHE A 233 6.30 -1.60 15.67
CA PHE A 233 6.86 -2.95 15.52
C PHE A 233 6.48 -3.56 14.17
N ASP A 234 7.27 -4.57 13.79
CA ASP A 234 7.03 -5.39 12.62
C ASP A 234 6.52 -6.77 13.04
N ALA A 235 5.49 -7.27 12.37
CA ALA A 235 4.97 -8.61 12.57
C ALA A 235 5.49 -9.54 11.48
N ILE A 236 6.17 -10.62 11.87
CA ILE A 236 6.70 -11.63 10.96
C ILE A 236 5.87 -12.89 11.16
N LEU A 237 5.21 -13.35 10.11
CA LEU A 237 4.22 -14.43 10.12
C LEU A 237 4.69 -15.54 9.18
N PHE A 238 4.52 -16.80 9.58
CA PHE A 238 4.77 -17.91 8.66
C PHE A 238 3.80 -17.89 7.47
N LYS A 239 2.52 -17.62 7.75
CA LYS A 239 1.42 -17.66 6.78
C LYS A 239 0.59 -16.38 6.81
N GLU A 240 0.04 -15.99 5.68
CA GLU A 240 -0.86 -14.85 5.54
C GLU A 240 -2.00 -14.90 6.57
N PRO A 241 -2.24 -13.81 7.31
CA PRO A 241 -3.24 -13.78 8.37
C PRO A 241 -4.65 -13.84 7.78
N CYS A 242 -5.57 -14.46 8.54
CA CYS A 242 -7.00 -14.35 8.24
C CYS A 242 -7.55 -12.96 8.61
N THR A 243 -8.80 -12.68 8.23
CA THR A 243 -9.43 -11.37 8.48
C THR A 243 -9.42 -10.96 9.95
N MET A 244 -9.69 -11.89 10.87
CA MET A 244 -9.63 -11.63 12.31
C MET A 244 -8.22 -11.20 12.76
N CYS A 245 -7.20 -11.96 12.36
CA CYS A 245 -5.81 -11.67 12.71
C CYS A 245 -5.32 -10.37 12.07
N ALA A 246 -5.68 -10.12 10.80
CA ALA A 246 -5.31 -8.90 10.10
C ALA A 246 -5.93 -7.67 10.76
N MET A 247 -7.22 -7.74 11.14
CA MET A 247 -7.88 -6.64 11.85
C MET A 247 -7.31 -6.44 13.27
N ALA A 248 -6.94 -7.52 13.97
CA ALA A 248 -6.25 -7.41 15.25
C ALA A 248 -4.91 -6.67 15.13
N LEU A 249 -4.16 -6.89 14.04
CA LEU A 249 -2.91 -6.17 13.77
C LEU A 249 -3.15 -4.67 13.46
N VAL A 250 -4.27 -4.32 12.82
CA VAL A 250 -4.71 -2.91 12.68
C VAL A 250 -4.91 -2.29 14.07
N HIS A 251 -5.65 -2.96 14.95
CA HIS A 251 -5.92 -2.46 16.30
C HIS A 251 -4.68 -2.37 17.19
N CYS A 252 -3.66 -3.19 16.94
CA CYS A 252 -2.37 -3.14 17.62
C CYS A 252 -1.40 -2.11 17.03
N ARG A 253 -1.77 -1.44 15.94
CA ARG A 253 -0.96 -0.45 15.23
C ARG A 253 0.40 -0.95 14.75
N VAL A 254 0.48 -2.22 14.36
CA VAL A 254 1.70 -2.78 13.74
C VAL A 254 2.11 -1.94 12.53
N LYS A 255 3.40 -1.66 12.38
CA LYS A 255 3.92 -0.82 11.30
C LYS A 255 4.01 -1.58 9.98
N ARG A 256 4.59 -2.79 10.02
CA ARG A 256 4.83 -3.62 8.83
C ARG A 256 4.49 -5.07 9.11
N ILE A 257 3.96 -5.76 8.11
CA ILE A 257 3.67 -7.19 8.16
C ILE A 257 4.51 -7.90 7.11
N PHE A 258 5.23 -8.94 7.52
CA PHE A 258 5.97 -9.84 6.66
C PHE A 258 5.32 -11.22 6.75
N PHE A 259 4.99 -11.85 5.63
CA PHE A 259 4.48 -13.22 5.62
C PHE A 259 5.12 -14.08 4.54
N GLY A 260 5.17 -15.40 4.75
CA GLY A 260 5.71 -16.35 3.78
C GLY A 260 4.64 -16.92 2.86
N GLU A 261 3.90 -17.90 3.37
CA GLU A 261 2.91 -18.64 2.60
C GLU A 261 1.58 -17.89 2.47
N GLU A 262 0.95 -18.01 1.30
CA GLU A 262 -0.38 -17.46 1.07
C GLU A 262 -1.45 -18.31 1.76
N ASN A 263 -2.49 -17.64 2.26
CA ASN A 263 -3.59 -18.32 2.91
C ASN A 263 -4.78 -18.45 1.97
N LYS A 264 -4.70 -19.47 1.10
CA LYS A 264 -5.70 -19.80 0.06
C LYS A 264 -7.15 -19.86 0.58
N LYS A 265 -7.36 -20.20 1.86
CA LYS A 265 -8.72 -20.36 2.43
C LYS A 265 -9.33 -19.04 2.90
N ASN A 266 -8.58 -18.22 3.63
CA ASN A 266 -9.13 -17.04 4.30
C ASN A 266 -8.13 -15.88 4.47
N GLY A 267 -7.09 -15.82 3.64
CA GLY A 267 -6.09 -14.74 3.66
C GLY A 267 -6.69 -13.36 3.40
N ALA A 268 -6.29 -12.39 4.23
CA ALA A 268 -6.89 -11.06 4.25
C ALA A 268 -6.01 -9.94 3.67
N LEU A 269 -4.81 -10.26 3.20
CA LEU A 269 -3.85 -9.27 2.70
C LEU A 269 -3.67 -9.35 1.17
N ILE A 270 -3.60 -10.56 0.62
CA ILE A 270 -3.42 -10.82 -0.81
C ILE A 270 -4.45 -11.78 -1.38
N THR A 271 -4.89 -12.79 -0.62
CA THR A 271 -5.64 -13.91 -1.20
C THR A 271 -7.10 -13.54 -1.49
N LYS A 272 -7.89 -13.29 -0.43
CA LYS A 272 -9.33 -13.01 -0.57
C LYS A 272 -9.65 -11.54 -0.37
N TRP A 273 -8.89 -10.87 0.49
CA TRP A 273 -9.07 -9.46 0.80
C TRP A 273 -7.74 -8.73 0.66
N ARG A 274 -7.82 -7.41 0.64
CA ARG A 274 -6.68 -6.50 0.65
C ARG A 274 -6.90 -5.46 1.73
N LEU A 275 -6.98 -5.91 2.98
CA LEU A 275 -7.39 -5.08 4.12
C LEU A 275 -6.52 -3.81 4.24
N GLN A 276 -5.23 -3.91 3.93
CA GLN A 276 -4.29 -2.79 3.92
C GLN A 276 -4.64 -1.67 2.94
N GLU A 277 -5.49 -1.92 1.95
CA GLU A 277 -5.93 -0.91 0.96
C GLU A 277 -7.22 -0.21 1.36
N SER A 278 -7.88 -0.66 2.44
CA SER A 278 -9.15 -0.09 2.86
C SER A 278 -8.96 1.34 3.36
N LYS A 279 -9.58 2.30 2.68
CA LYS A 279 -9.53 3.73 3.01
C LYS A 279 -10.30 4.09 4.28
N SER A 280 -11.23 3.24 4.72
CA SER A 280 -12.04 3.46 5.93
C SER A 280 -11.33 3.09 7.22
N LEU A 281 -10.15 2.47 7.15
CA LEU A 281 -9.36 2.12 8.33
C LEU A 281 -8.56 3.34 8.81
N ASN A 282 -8.50 3.50 10.14
CA ASN A 282 -7.76 4.60 10.76
C ASN A 282 -6.25 4.35 10.83
N HIS A 283 -5.81 3.10 10.72
CA HIS A 283 -4.41 2.69 10.76
C HIS A 283 -4.09 1.83 9.54
N HIS A 284 -2.94 2.12 8.92
CA HIS A 284 -2.43 1.40 7.75
C HIS A 284 -1.06 0.83 8.06
N PHE A 285 -0.79 -0.35 7.53
CA PHE A 285 0.50 -1.02 7.64
C PHE A 285 1.01 -1.38 6.25
N GLU A 286 2.33 -1.49 6.14
CA GLU A 286 2.98 -1.96 4.92
C GLU A 286 3.04 -3.48 4.95
N VAL A 287 2.88 -4.11 3.79
CA VAL A 287 2.82 -5.57 3.69
C VAL A 287 3.92 -6.05 2.76
N PHE A 288 4.64 -7.10 3.18
CA PHE A 288 5.71 -7.73 2.42
C PHE A 288 5.53 -9.24 2.41
N GLN A 289 5.80 -9.86 1.27
CA GLN A 289 5.85 -11.29 1.11
C GLN A 289 7.30 -11.76 1.02
N ILE A 290 7.69 -12.68 1.90
CA ILE A 290 9.02 -13.28 1.91
C ILE A 290 8.94 -14.59 1.12
N LYS A 291 9.69 -14.67 0.02
CA LYS A 291 9.80 -15.88 -0.82
C LYS A 291 11.24 -16.37 -0.84
N GLU A 292 11.41 -17.68 -0.83
CA GLU A 292 12.73 -18.27 -1.08
C GLU A 292 13.09 -18.16 -2.57
N LYS A 293 14.34 -17.78 -2.85
CA LYS A 293 14.88 -17.69 -4.19
C LYS A 293 15.33 -19.08 -4.62
N ILE A 294 14.51 -19.75 -5.42
CA ILE A 294 14.86 -21.02 -6.06
C ILE A 294 15.77 -20.70 -7.24
N PHE A 295 16.99 -21.25 -7.25
CA PHE A 295 17.95 -21.14 -8.36
C PHE A 295 17.73 -22.26 -9.37
#